data_AF-A0A0V0GJ82-F1
#
_entry.id   AF-A0A0V0GJ82-F1
#
_cell.length_a   1.000
_cell.length_b   1.000
_cell.length_c   1.000
_cell.angle_alpha   90.00
_cell.angle_beta   90.00
_cell.angle_gamma   90.00
#
_symmetry.space_group_name_H-M   'P 1'
#
loop_
_entity.id
_entity.type
_entity.pdbx_description
1 polymer ?
#
loop_
_entity_poly.entity_id
_entity_poly.type
_entity_poly.pdbx_seq_one_letter_code
_entity_poly.pdbx_strand_id
1 'polypeptide(L)'
;IALKCKGLPLTIVVIAGLLSKIGKALDEWKSVAANVSSVVSTDLDVQCMRVLALSYHHLPHHLRACFLYFALFPEDKLIFCE
;
A
#
# COMPACT_ATOMS: atom_id res chain seq x y z
N ILE A 1 -9.97 -10.07 4.64
CA ILE A 1 -9.14 -8.90 4.25
C ILE A 1 -10.01 -7.81 3.60
N ALA A 2 -10.75 -8.10 2.52
CA ALA A 2 -11.59 -7.11 1.82
C ALA A 2 -12.59 -6.36 2.72
N LEU A 3 -13.30 -7.06 3.61
CA LEU A 3 -14.23 -6.42 4.57
C LEU A 3 -13.55 -5.38 5.47
N LYS A 4 -12.26 -5.55 5.78
CA LYS A 4 -11.51 -4.59 6.59
C LYS A 4 -11.18 -3.30 5.82
N CYS A 5 -11.23 -3.31 4.48
CA CYS A 5 -10.92 -2.14 3.65
C CYS A 5 -12.06 -1.11 3.60
N LYS A 6 -13.18 -1.34 4.30
CA LYS A 6 -14.35 -0.43 4.40
C LYS A 6 -14.89 0.11 3.06
N GLY A 7 -14.68 -0.63 1.96
CA GLY A 7 -15.17 -0.25 0.63
C GLY A 7 -14.39 0.87 -0.07
N LEU A 8 -13.24 1.30 0.46
CA LEU A 8 -12.41 2.33 -0.16
C LEU A 8 -11.64 1.77 -1.37
N PRO A 9 -11.87 2.29 -2.60
CA PRO A 9 -11.23 1.74 -3.81
C PRO A 9 -9.70 1.74 -3.73
N LEU A 10 -9.11 2.83 -3.22
CA LEU A 10 -7.65 2.95 -3.09
C LEU A 10 -7.08 1.90 -2.13
N THR A 11 -7.70 1.71 -0.97
CA THR A 11 -7.29 0.67 -0.01
C THR A 11 -7.40 -0.73 -0.62
N ILE A 12 -8.46 -1.00 -1.38
CA ILE A 12 -8.66 -2.29 -2.05
C ILE A 12 -7.55 -2.54 -3.09
N VAL A 13 -7.28 -1.57 -3.96
CA VAL A 13 -6.26 -1.70 -5.02
C VAL A 13 -4.88 -1.90 -4.42
N VAL A 14 -4.52 -1.14 -3.39
CA VAL A 14 -3.21 -1.26 -2.76
C VAL A 14 -3.04 -2.61 -2.05
N ILE A 15 -4.03 -3.07 -1.28
CA ILE A 15 -3.96 -4.37 -0.60
C ILE A 15 -3.98 -5.53 -1.61
N ALA A 16 -4.74 -5.41 -2.70
CA ALA A 16 -4.71 -6.40 -3.79
C ALA A 16 -3.33 -6.45 -4.47
N GLY A 17 -2.73 -5.29 -4.75
CA GLY A 17 -1.37 -5.19 -5.30
C GLY A 17 -0.33 -5.79 -4.35
N LEU A 18 -0.44 -5.54 -3.05
CA LEU A 18 0.42 -6.16 -2.02
C LEU A 18 0.29 -7.68 -2.02
N LEU A 19 -0.93 -8.21 -1.97
CA LEU A 19 -1.20 -9.64 -1.97
C LEU A 19 -0.74 -10.33 -3.27
N SER A 20 -0.76 -9.63 -4.41
CA SER A 20 -0.28 -10.18 -5.68
C SER A 20 1.22 -10.47 -5.70
N LYS A 21 1.99 -9.79 -4.85
CA LYS A 21 3.46 -9.91 -4.75
C LYS A 21 3.92 -10.84 -3.63
N ILE A 22 3.03 -11.16 -2.70
CA ILE A 22 3.29 -12.03 -1.54
C ILE A 22 2.88 -13.46 -1.90
N GLY A 23 3.57 -14.46 -1.36
CA GLY A 23 3.30 -15.87 -1.65
C GLY A 23 1.89 -16.29 -1.18
N LYS A 24 1.42 -17.46 -1.61
CA LYS A 24 0.11 -18.00 -1.18
C LYS A 24 0.16 -18.62 0.23
N ALA A 25 1.22 -18.36 0.99
CA ALA A 25 1.40 -18.90 2.33
C ALA A 25 0.39 -18.26 3.29
N LEU A 26 -0.32 -19.12 4.05
CA LEU A 26 -1.39 -18.67 4.94
C LEU A 26 -0.90 -17.66 5.99
N ASP A 27 0.31 -17.82 6.49
CA ASP A 27 0.86 -16.97 7.55
C ASP A 27 1.19 -15.56 7.04
N GLU A 28 1.65 -15.43 5.79
CA GLU A 28 1.85 -14.13 5.15
C GLU A 28 0.52 -13.38 4.97
N TRP A 29 -0.52 -14.10 4.54
CA TRP A 29 -1.86 -13.53 4.37
C TRP A 29 -2.49 -13.13 5.70
N LYS A 30 -2.25 -13.90 6.77
CA LYS A 30 -2.68 -13.54 8.14
C LYS A 30 -1.97 -12.29 8.64
N SER A 31 -0.66 -12.15 8.39
CA SER A 31 0.12 -10.95 8.73
C SER A 31 -0.46 -9.71 8.04
N VAL A 32 -0.73 -9.79 6.72
CA VAL A 32 -1.39 -8.70 5.97
C VAL A 32 -2.78 -8.41 6.55
N ALA A 33 -3.58 -9.44 6.87
CA ALA A 33 -4.91 -9.26 7.43
C ALA A 33 -4.92 -8.59 8.83
N ALA A 34 -3.89 -8.82 9.63
CA ALA A 34 -3.68 -8.17 10.92
C ALA A 34 -3.31 -6.69 10.72
N ASN A 35 -2.37 -6.42 9.80
CA ASN A 35 -1.94 -5.05 9.50
C ASN A 35 -3.05 -4.22 8.86
N VAL A 36 -3.87 -4.77 7.97
CA VAL A 36 -5.03 -4.06 7.39
C VAL A 36 -5.99 -3.60 8.50
N SER A 37 -6.19 -4.42 9.53
CA SER A 37 -7.01 -4.05 10.69
C SER A 37 -6.47 -2.87 11.45
N SER A 38 -5.13 -2.79 11.58
CA SER A 38 -4.49 -1.69 12.27
C SER A 38 -4.61 -0.43 11.41
N VAL A 39 -4.34 -0.53 10.12
CA VAL A 39 -4.28 0.55 9.12
C VAL A 39 -5.61 1.32 8.97
N VAL A 40 -6.74 0.69 9.25
CA VAL A 40 -8.09 1.26 9.04
C VAL A 40 -8.52 2.12 10.25
N SER A 41 -8.05 3.37 10.32
CA SER A 41 -8.53 4.42 11.24
C SER A 41 -9.88 5.03 10.80
N THR A 42 -10.43 6.01 11.53
CA THR A 42 -11.59 6.82 11.10
C THR A 42 -11.17 7.98 10.20
N ASP A 43 -9.94 8.46 10.35
CA ASP A 43 -9.34 9.48 9.49
C ASP A 43 -8.85 8.84 8.19
N LEU A 44 -9.29 9.39 7.05
CA LEU A 44 -8.98 8.87 5.72
C LEU A 44 -7.53 9.13 5.31
N ASP A 45 -6.96 10.26 5.70
CA ASP A 45 -5.58 10.63 5.37
C ASP A 45 -4.60 9.73 6.12
N VAL A 46 -4.85 9.54 7.43
CA VAL A 46 -4.08 8.60 8.26
C VAL A 46 -4.19 7.17 7.75
N GLN A 47 -5.36 6.76 7.26
CA GLN A 47 -5.55 5.45 6.62
C GLN A 47 -4.70 5.32 5.36
N CYS A 48 -4.79 6.28 4.45
CA CYS A 48 -4.03 6.30 3.20
C CYS A 48 -2.53 6.23 3.47
N MET A 49 -2.02 7.06 4.38
CA MET A 49 -0.61 7.06 4.77
C MET A 49 -0.15 5.72 5.34
N ARG A 50 -0.97 5.05 6.16
CA ARG A 50 -0.60 3.73 6.71
C ARG A 50 -0.64 2.61 5.67
N VAL A 51 -1.59 2.64 4.74
CA VAL A 51 -1.64 1.72 3.59
C VAL A 51 -0.40 1.90 2.70
N LEU A 52 -0.03 3.15 2.42
CA LEU A 52 1.16 3.48 1.62
C LEU A 52 2.44 3.04 2.33
N ALA A 53 2.57 3.30 3.64
CA ALA A 53 3.72 2.87 4.43
C ALA A 53 3.88 1.34 4.44
N LEU A 54 2.78 0.59 4.59
CA LEU A 54 2.80 -0.87 4.52
C LEU A 54 3.30 -1.35 3.15
N SER A 55 2.81 -0.74 2.08
CA SER A 55 3.19 -1.07 0.70
C SER A 55 4.65 -0.77 0.42
N TYR A 56 5.15 0.36 0.92
CA TYR A 56 6.55 0.73 0.83
C TYR A 56 7.46 -0.26 1.56
N HIS A 57 7.08 -0.73 2.74
CA HIS A 57 7.88 -1.69 3.51
C HIS A 57 8.01 -3.05 2.81
N HIS A 58 6.95 -3.51 2.13
CA HIS A 58 6.95 -4.77 1.36
C HIS A 58 7.52 -4.61 -0.05
N LEU A 59 7.96 -3.42 -0.43
CA LEU A 59 8.55 -3.19 -1.74
C LEU A 59 9.98 -3.77 -1.80
N PRO A 60 10.35 -4.48 -2.89
CA PRO A 60 11.72 -4.93 -3.13
C PRO A 60 12.72 -3.78 -2.98
N HIS A 61 13.90 -4.07 -2.40
CA HIS A 61 14.88 -3.05 -2.02
C HIS A 61 15.21 -2.05 -3.15
N HIS A 62 15.44 -2.54 -4.37
CA HIS A 62 15.78 -1.71 -5.53
C HIS A 62 14.64 -0.75 -5.93
N LEU A 63 13.38 -1.12 -5.69
CA LEU A 63 12.22 -0.29 -6.05
C LEU A 63 11.90 0.78 -5.00
N ARG A 64 12.44 0.69 -3.78
CA ARG A 64 12.23 1.72 -2.74
C ARG A 64 12.80 3.07 -3.19
N ALA A 65 13.99 3.04 -3.78
CA ALA A 65 14.61 4.24 -4.36
C ALA A 65 13.77 4.81 -5.53
N CYS A 66 13.29 3.94 -6.42
CA CYS A 66 12.39 4.36 -7.51
C CYS A 66 11.09 4.98 -6.99
N PHE A 67 10.51 4.45 -5.90
CA PHE A 67 9.32 5.05 -5.29
C PHE A 67 9.59 6.44 -4.71
N LEU A 68 10.72 6.60 -4.01
CA LEU A 68 11.09 7.90 -3.42
C LEU A 68 11.45 8.95 -4.47
N TYR A 69 11.88 8.56 -5.66
CA TYR A 69 12.13 9.48 -6.78
C TYR A 69 10.91 10.36 -7.08
N PHE A 70 9.70 9.82 -6.95
CA PHE A 70 8.47 10.56 -7.20
C PHE A 70 8.21 11.69 -6.20
N ALA A 71 8.81 11.65 -4.99
CA ALA A 71 8.66 12.70 -3.98
C ALA A 71 9.37 14.01 -4.34
N LEU A 72 10.21 14.01 -5.39
CA LEU A 72 10.90 15.20 -5.90
C LEU A 72 9.99 16.08 -6.78
N PHE A 73 8.86 15.55 -7.25
CA PHE A 73 7.95 16.25 -8.14
C PHE A 73 6.83 16.93 -7.34
N PRO A 74 6.31 18.08 -7.81
CA PRO A 74 5.13 18.68 -7.20
C PRO A 74 3.93 17.75 -7.30
N GLU A 75 3.04 17.83 -6.31
CA GLU A 75 1.75 17.13 -6.33
C GLU A 75 0.96 17.46 -7.60
N ASP A 76 0.21 16.48 -8.11
CA ASP A 76 -0.64 16.59 -9.30
C ASP A 76 0.08 17.02 -10.59
N LYS A 77 1.38 16.68 -10.73
CA LYS A 77 2.14 16.86 -11.97
C LYS A 77 2.32 15.55 -12.73
N LEU A 78 2.21 15.64 -14.05
CA LEU A 78 2.56 14.55 -14.96
C LEU A 78 4.07 14.34 -14.95
N ILE A 79 4.47 13.08 -14.84
CA ILE A 79 5.86 12.65 -14.88
C ILE A 79 6.05 11.87 -16.16
N PHE A 80 6.91 12.38 -17.03
CA PHE A 80 7.20 11.75 -18.32
C PHE A 80 8.35 10.76 -18.12
N CYS A 81 8.11 9.50 -18.49
CA CYS A 81 9.16 8.51 -18.63
C CYS A 81 9.51 8.41 -20.11
N GLU A 82 10.78 8.65 -20.47
CA GLU A 82 11.36 8.26 -21.77
C GLU A 82 11.77 6.79 -21.77
#